data_AF-A0A8H3HC89-F1
#
_entry.id   AF-A0A8H3HC89-F1
#
_cell.length_a   1.000
_cell.length_b   1.000
_cell.length_c   1.000
_cell.angle_alpha   90.00
_cell.angle_beta   90.00
_cell.angle_gamma   90.00
#
_symmetry.space_group_name_H-M   'P 1'
#
loop_
_entity.id
_entity.type
_entity.pdbx_description
1 polymer ?
#
loop_
_entity_poly.entity_id
_entity_poly.type
_entity_poly.pdbx_seq_one_letter_code
_entity_poly.pdbx_strand_id
1 'polypeptide(L)'
;MANLIQTEPFRSLYICCKLAVVLAKVPLWALLYSVGADRPRPSWSLRKTLAVNALREIIETPMETGDFRGRDPTKEVAPRDCNGARFIWVDKVPSNLIAGEIKRFADACGAESVRIPAYGFGRWGTAAEIPLAHDGEKVLMHMHGGAFVMGTAHPEDITSYIPRGFLEYGHPTFTRTISIEYRLCASDPYPAESPFPTALLDGLAGYLYLTRTLGFKPQNVFISGDSAGGNIAQSIVRYLRDHSEFGMGAPGGLILFSPWADPTETHDGIPNGVAIENSKSDFVRPQTGRDSMGQYGLRSLLGKISLQDARQNPYLAPASLEMSPQAVRGMFSGFPPCYLVGGGGETLLDSIRTLQQRMATDMPEKTFVYDEVTDAIHDF
;
A
#
# COMPACT_ATOMS: atom_id res chain seq x y z
N MET A 1 -26.94 -16.11 -1.72
CA MET A 1 -26.51 -17.23 -0.86
C MET A 1 -25.08 -16.96 -0.47
N ALA A 2 -24.74 -17.03 0.83
CA ALA A 2 -23.34 -16.95 1.25
C ALA A 2 -22.56 -18.10 0.59
N ASN A 3 -21.37 -17.82 0.05
CA ASN A 3 -20.53 -18.86 -0.53
C ASN A 3 -20.11 -19.82 0.60
N LEU A 4 -20.20 -21.13 0.38
CA LEU A 4 -19.87 -22.13 1.40
C LEU A 4 -18.47 -21.92 1.97
N ILE A 5 -17.49 -21.52 1.15
CA ILE A 5 -16.10 -21.27 1.59
C ILE A 5 -15.93 -20.01 2.45
N GLN A 6 -17.00 -19.23 2.69
CA GLN A 6 -17.00 -18.05 3.55
C GLN A 6 -17.56 -18.34 4.96
N THR A 7 -18.06 -19.55 5.22
CA THR A 7 -18.64 -19.92 6.52
C THR A 7 -17.85 -21.05 7.17
N GLU A 8 -17.75 -21.03 8.50
CA GLU A 8 -17.18 -22.17 9.23
C GLU A 8 -18.14 -23.37 9.22
N PRO A 9 -17.63 -24.62 9.13
CA PRO A 9 -16.23 -25.01 9.09
C PRO A 9 -15.62 -25.09 7.67
N PHE A 10 -16.42 -24.82 6.63
CA PHE A 10 -16.03 -25.00 5.22
C PHE A 10 -14.90 -24.08 4.79
N ARG A 11 -14.87 -22.85 5.33
CA ARG A 11 -13.76 -21.91 5.15
C ARG A 11 -12.44 -22.50 5.63
N SER A 12 -12.39 -22.95 6.88
CA SER A 12 -11.20 -23.61 7.44
C SER A 12 -10.78 -24.84 6.62
N LEU A 13 -11.75 -25.65 6.20
CA LEU A 13 -11.48 -26.82 5.36
C LEU A 13 -10.88 -26.43 4.00
N TYR A 14 -11.42 -25.39 3.35
CA TYR A 14 -10.91 -24.88 2.09
C TYR A 14 -9.47 -24.38 2.20
N ILE A 15 -9.17 -23.59 3.23
CA ILE A 15 -7.81 -23.10 3.51
C ILE A 15 -6.85 -24.28 3.73
N CYS A 16 -7.23 -25.25 4.57
CA CYS A 16 -6.43 -26.46 4.79
C CYS A 16 -6.18 -27.25 3.50
N CYS A 17 -7.20 -27.42 2.66
CA CYS A 17 -7.07 -28.07 1.36
C CYS A 17 -6.12 -27.32 0.43
N LYS A 18 -6.23 -25.99 0.32
CA LYS A 18 -5.31 -25.15 -0.47
C LYS A 18 -3.87 -25.29 0.01
N LEU A 19 -3.62 -25.20 1.32
CA LEU A 19 -2.29 -25.38 1.90
C LEU A 19 -1.73 -26.80 1.62
N ALA A 20 -2.56 -27.83 1.74
CA ALA A 20 -2.17 -29.20 1.42
C ALA A 20 -1.79 -29.37 -0.06
N VAL A 21 -2.54 -28.74 -0.98
CA VAL A 21 -2.21 -28.73 -2.42
C VAL A 21 -0.88 -28.03 -2.67
N VAL A 22 -0.61 -26.89 -2.02
CA VAL A 22 0.69 -26.20 -2.14
C VAL A 22 1.83 -27.10 -1.66
N LEU A 23 1.68 -27.73 -0.48
CA LEU A 23 2.68 -28.66 0.05
C LEU A 23 2.93 -29.85 -0.89
N ALA A 24 1.89 -30.37 -1.54
CA ALA A 24 2.01 -31.44 -2.52
C ALA A 24 2.71 -30.99 -3.82
N LYS A 25 2.58 -29.71 -4.22
CA LYS A 25 3.27 -29.13 -5.38
C LYS A 25 4.76 -28.85 -5.13
N VAL A 26 5.16 -28.60 -3.88
CA VAL A 26 6.55 -28.23 -3.54
C VAL A 26 7.59 -29.25 -4.03
N PRO A 27 7.46 -30.58 -3.84
CA PRO A 27 8.41 -31.55 -4.38
C PRO A 27 8.49 -31.55 -5.91
N LEU A 28 7.37 -31.35 -6.60
CA LEU A 28 7.32 -31.27 -8.07
C LEU A 28 8.06 -30.02 -8.56
N TRP A 29 7.81 -28.87 -7.94
CA TRP A 29 8.56 -27.64 -8.24
C TRP A 29 10.04 -27.79 -7.92
N ALA A 30 10.40 -28.47 -6.83
CA ALA A 30 11.80 -28.69 -6.47
C ALA A 30 12.53 -29.51 -7.55
N LEU A 31 11.88 -30.54 -8.10
CA LEU A 31 12.41 -31.32 -9.21
C LEU A 31 12.53 -30.46 -10.48
N LEU A 32 11.45 -29.76 -10.85
CA LEU A 32 11.38 -28.92 -12.05
C LEU A 32 12.45 -27.81 -12.05
N TYR A 33 12.69 -27.17 -10.91
CA TYR A 33 13.59 -26.02 -10.78
C TYR A 33 14.99 -26.37 -10.22
N SER A 34 15.28 -27.67 -10.15
CA SER A 34 16.58 -28.17 -9.68
C SER A 34 17.73 -27.68 -10.56
N VAL A 35 17.52 -27.69 -11.88
CA VAL A 35 18.41 -27.10 -12.88
C VAL A 35 18.04 -25.63 -13.06
N GLY A 36 18.94 -24.70 -12.70
CA GLY A 36 18.63 -23.27 -12.60
C GLY A 36 18.10 -22.60 -13.87
N ALA A 37 18.30 -23.19 -15.05
CA ALA A 37 17.82 -22.67 -16.34
C ALA A 37 16.30 -22.65 -16.46
N ASP A 38 15.59 -23.53 -15.74
CA ASP A 38 14.12 -23.62 -15.79
C ASP A 38 13.45 -22.71 -14.74
N ARG A 39 14.22 -22.04 -13.89
CA ARG A 39 13.68 -21.11 -12.88
C ARG A 39 13.08 -19.89 -13.58
N PRO A 40 12.01 -19.28 -13.01
CA PRO A 40 11.47 -18.03 -13.52
C PRO A 40 12.51 -16.91 -13.67
N ARG A 41 13.52 -16.92 -12.79
CA ARG A 41 14.73 -16.11 -12.90
C ARG A 41 15.95 -17.01 -12.70
N PRO A 42 16.92 -17.03 -13.63
CA PRO A 42 18.12 -17.86 -13.49
C PRO A 42 18.96 -17.54 -12.24
N SER A 43 18.93 -16.29 -11.77
CA SER A 43 19.66 -15.81 -10.58
C SER A 43 19.08 -16.31 -9.26
N TRP A 44 17.84 -16.81 -9.24
CA TRP A 44 17.18 -17.17 -8.00
C TRP A 44 17.71 -18.46 -7.40
N SER A 45 17.79 -18.49 -6.07
CA SER A 45 17.95 -19.74 -5.33
C SER A 45 16.69 -20.59 -5.45
N LEU A 46 16.86 -21.92 -5.34
CA LEU A 46 15.71 -22.85 -5.30
C LEU A 46 14.71 -22.46 -4.20
N ARG A 47 15.22 -22.05 -3.03
CA ARG A 47 14.39 -21.59 -1.90
C ARG A 47 13.52 -20.40 -2.28
N LYS A 48 14.08 -19.38 -2.94
CA LYS A 48 13.33 -18.20 -3.39
C LYS A 48 12.27 -18.59 -4.42
N THR A 49 12.61 -19.43 -5.40
CA THR A 49 11.65 -19.92 -6.40
C THR A 49 10.47 -20.66 -5.76
N LEU A 50 10.73 -21.56 -4.82
CA LEU A 50 9.68 -22.29 -4.12
C LEU A 50 8.80 -21.37 -3.26
N ALA A 51 9.41 -20.40 -2.57
CA ALA A 51 8.68 -19.44 -1.75
C ALA A 51 7.73 -18.55 -2.59
N VAL A 52 8.22 -18.01 -3.72
CA VAL A 52 7.39 -17.19 -4.62
C VAL A 52 6.24 -18.01 -5.21
N ASN A 53 6.49 -19.23 -5.65
CA ASN A 53 5.43 -20.10 -6.17
C ASN A 53 4.40 -20.48 -5.10
N ALA A 54 4.82 -20.72 -3.86
CA ALA A 54 3.90 -20.96 -2.76
C ALA A 54 3.05 -19.71 -2.46
N LEU A 55 3.68 -18.53 -2.39
CA LEU A 55 3.00 -17.26 -2.15
C LEU A 55 1.93 -16.98 -3.23
N ARG A 56 2.26 -17.22 -4.50
CA ARG A 56 1.35 -17.10 -5.65
C ARG A 56 0.08 -17.91 -5.55
N GLU A 57 0.09 -19.05 -4.85
CA GLU A 57 -1.06 -19.93 -4.72
C GLU A 57 -1.97 -19.52 -3.55
N ILE A 58 -1.41 -18.81 -2.56
CA ILE A 58 -2.11 -18.49 -1.31
C ILE A 58 -2.54 -17.02 -1.21
N ILE A 59 -1.89 -16.09 -1.93
CA ILE A 59 -2.09 -14.64 -1.75
C ILE A 59 -3.53 -14.17 -2.00
N GLU A 60 -4.25 -14.81 -2.93
CA GLU A 60 -5.65 -14.48 -3.24
C GLU A 60 -6.66 -15.18 -2.31
N THR A 61 -6.21 -16.10 -1.46
CA THR A 61 -7.10 -16.89 -0.57
C THR A 61 -8.01 -16.03 0.32
N PRO A 62 -7.52 -14.95 0.97
CA PRO A 62 -8.39 -14.09 1.78
C PRO A 62 -9.59 -13.52 1.01
N MET A 63 -9.41 -13.21 -0.28
CA MET A 63 -10.50 -12.72 -1.12
C MET A 63 -11.53 -13.80 -1.43
N GLU A 64 -11.06 -15.02 -1.71
CA GLU A 64 -11.91 -16.18 -2.00
C GLU A 64 -12.76 -16.55 -0.77
N THR A 65 -12.17 -16.51 0.42
CA THR A 65 -12.79 -16.92 1.68
C THR A 65 -13.55 -15.80 2.39
N GLY A 66 -13.41 -14.55 1.94
CA GLY A 66 -13.98 -13.38 2.62
C GLY A 66 -13.31 -13.08 3.95
N ASP A 67 -12.16 -13.69 4.24
CA ASP A 67 -11.39 -13.49 5.47
C ASP A 67 -10.46 -12.28 5.33
N PHE A 68 -11.05 -11.11 5.09
CA PHE A 68 -10.31 -9.86 4.93
C PHE A 68 -9.81 -9.29 6.25
N ARG A 69 -10.38 -9.76 7.37
CA ARG A 69 -10.34 -9.08 8.65
C ARG A 69 -10.42 -10.13 9.76
N GLY A 70 -9.29 -10.72 10.11
CA GLY A 70 -9.18 -11.52 11.34
C GLY A 70 -9.40 -10.70 12.62
N ARG A 71 -9.61 -9.38 12.52
CA ARG A 71 -9.78 -8.44 13.64
C ARG A 71 -10.80 -7.35 13.31
N ASP A 72 -11.43 -6.83 14.35
CA ASP A 72 -12.41 -5.74 14.30
C ASP A 72 -11.69 -4.40 14.50
N PRO A 73 -11.50 -3.57 13.46
CA PRO A 73 -10.77 -2.31 13.55
C PRO A 73 -11.51 -1.24 14.39
N THR A 74 -12.72 -1.53 14.87
CA THR A 74 -13.44 -0.66 15.80
C THR A 74 -13.08 -0.93 17.27
N LYS A 75 -12.29 -1.98 17.55
CA LYS A 75 -11.90 -2.39 18.90
C LYS A 75 -10.43 -2.12 19.16
N GLU A 76 -10.17 -1.68 20.38
CA GLU A 76 -8.81 -1.57 20.90
C GLU A 76 -8.18 -2.95 21.08
N VAL A 77 -6.91 -3.07 20.68
CA VAL A 77 -6.12 -4.29 20.87
C VAL A 77 -5.35 -4.16 22.18
N ALA A 78 -5.44 -5.19 23.03
CA ALA A 78 -4.74 -5.17 24.31
C ALA A 78 -3.21 -5.16 24.10
N PRO A 79 -2.43 -4.50 24.97
CA PRO A 79 -0.97 -4.41 24.80
C PRO A 79 -0.25 -5.76 24.65
N ARG A 80 -0.75 -6.81 25.31
CA ARG A 80 -0.20 -8.17 25.20
C ARG A 80 -0.34 -8.78 23.80
N ASP A 81 -1.34 -8.33 23.04
CA ASP A 81 -1.70 -8.80 21.70
C ASP A 81 -1.12 -7.87 20.62
N CYS A 82 -0.38 -6.83 21.00
CA CYS A 82 0.24 -5.86 20.08
C CYS A 82 1.68 -6.23 19.68
N ASN A 83 2.22 -7.39 20.05
CA ASN A 83 3.56 -7.86 19.67
C ASN A 83 4.66 -6.76 19.79
N GLY A 84 4.71 -6.08 20.94
CA GLY A 84 5.66 -5.00 21.23
C GLY A 84 5.38 -3.64 20.57
N ALA A 85 4.32 -3.53 19.76
CA ALA A 85 3.80 -2.26 19.28
C ALA A 85 2.79 -1.67 20.27
N ARG A 86 2.41 -0.41 20.05
CA ARG A 86 1.40 0.32 20.81
C ARG A 86 0.17 0.54 19.93
N PHE A 87 -1.00 0.07 20.37
CA PHE A 87 -2.26 0.47 19.77
C PHE A 87 -2.54 1.96 20.04
N ILE A 88 -3.03 2.67 19.02
CA ILE A 88 -3.26 4.11 19.04
C ILE A 88 -4.59 4.41 18.34
N TRP A 89 -5.42 5.25 18.95
CA TRP A 89 -6.55 5.86 18.26
C TRP A 89 -6.14 7.17 17.59
N VAL A 90 -6.44 7.29 16.30
CA VAL A 90 -6.20 8.47 15.49
C VAL A 90 -7.55 9.13 15.21
N ASP A 91 -7.68 10.40 15.59
CA ASP A 91 -8.92 11.16 15.40
C ASP A 91 -9.12 11.57 13.93
N LYS A 92 -10.38 11.73 13.55
CA LYS A 92 -10.77 12.10 12.18
C LYS A 92 -10.18 13.45 11.74
N VAL A 93 -10.03 13.61 10.42
CA VAL A 93 -9.71 14.89 9.79
C VAL A 93 -10.85 15.89 10.02
N PRO A 94 -10.55 17.11 10.53
CA PRO A 94 -11.53 18.19 10.57
C PRO A 94 -12.10 18.51 9.18
N SER A 95 -13.41 18.65 9.05
CA SER A 95 -14.09 18.80 7.76
C SER A 95 -13.65 20.04 6.97
N ASN A 96 -13.21 21.09 7.66
CA ASN A 96 -12.68 22.31 7.04
C ASN A 96 -11.30 22.12 6.40
N LEU A 97 -10.65 20.97 6.61
CA LEU A 97 -9.39 20.60 5.97
C LEU A 97 -9.58 19.62 4.81
N ILE A 98 -10.82 19.28 4.46
CA ILE A 98 -11.16 18.41 3.32
C ILE A 98 -11.71 19.30 2.20
N ALA A 99 -10.93 19.49 1.14
CA ALA A 99 -11.24 20.45 0.09
C ALA A 99 -10.92 19.93 -1.31
N GLY A 100 -11.18 20.79 -2.31
CA GLY A 100 -10.85 20.55 -3.70
C GLY A 100 -11.49 19.28 -4.26
N GLU A 101 -10.70 18.58 -5.06
CA GLU A 101 -11.14 17.36 -5.73
C GLU A 101 -11.43 16.21 -4.75
N ILE A 102 -10.65 16.10 -3.68
CA ILE A 102 -10.87 15.09 -2.65
C ILE A 102 -12.23 15.27 -1.98
N LYS A 103 -12.62 16.51 -1.66
CA LYS A 103 -13.97 16.77 -1.14
C LYS A 103 -15.05 16.37 -2.15
N ARG A 104 -14.89 16.72 -3.43
CA ARG A 104 -15.85 16.37 -4.49
C ARG A 104 -16.07 14.86 -4.57
N PHE A 105 -14.99 14.06 -4.55
CA PHE A 105 -15.11 12.61 -4.57
C PHE A 105 -15.65 12.04 -3.26
N ALA A 106 -15.27 12.60 -2.11
CA ALA A 106 -15.81 12.22 -0.83
C ALA A 106 -17.35 12.39 -0.80
N ASP A 107 -17.86 13.54 -1.24
CA ASP A 107 -19.29 13.81 -1.33
C ASP A 107 -19.98 12.84 -2.31
N ALA A 108 -19.38 12.59 -3.49
CA ALA A 108 -19.96 11.70 -4.50
C ALA A 108 -20.06 10.23 -4.02
N CYS A 109 -19.00 9.75 -3.38
CA CYS A 109 -18.88 8.37 -2.90
C CYS A 109 -19.45 8.15 -1.49
N GLY A 110 -19.84 9.21 -0.77
CA GLY A 110 -20.26 9.11 0.63
C GLY A 110 -19.11 8.76 1.58
N ALA A 111 -17.87 9.13 1.24
CA ALA A 111 -16.72 8.89 2.09
C ALA A 111 -16.60 9.99 3.15
N GLU A 112 -16.48 9.57 4.41
CA GLU A 112 -16.28 10.48 5.54
C GLU A 112 -15.03 10.10 6.32
N SER A 113 -14.33 11.09 6.88
CA SER A 113 -13.24 10.83 7.82
C SER A 113 -13.79 10.40 9.18
N VAL A 114 -13.27 9.30 9.70
CA VAL A 114 -13.66 8.72 10.99
C VAL A 114 -12.44 8.53 11.88
N ARG A 115 -12.68 8.19 13.14
CA ARG A 115 -11.60 7.79 14.04
C ARG A 115 -11.14 6.38 13.64
N ILE A 116 -9.84 6.19 13.47
CA ILE A 116 -9.24 4.93 12.99
C ILE A 116 -8.17 4.44 13.97
N PRO A 117 -7.88 3.14 14.00
CA PRO A 117 -6.75 2.65 14.76
C PRO A 117 -5.43 2.82 13.99
N ALA A 118 -4.33 2.77 14.73
CA ALA A 118 -2.97 2.75 14.23
C ALA A 118 -2.07 1.99 15.21
N TYR A 119 -0.91 1.57 14.74
CA TYR A 119 0.05 0.81 15.55
C TYR A 119 1.41 1.48 15.52
N GLY A 120 1.86 1.94 16.68
CA GLY A 120 3.17 2.54 16.87
C GLY A 120 4.23 1.50 17.20
N PHE A 121 5.31 1.43 16.41
CA PHE A 121 6.48 0.59 16.67
C PHE A 121 7.66 1.45 17.16
N GLY A 122 8.46 0.90 18.08
CA GLY A 122 9.60 1.60 18.68
C GLY A 122 9.21 2.35 19.96
N ARG A 123 9.71 3.57 20.15
CA ARG A 123 9.64 4.29 21.43
C ARG A 123 8.30 5.02 21.66
N TRP A 124 7.19 4.29 21.70
CA TRP A 124 5.85 4.85 21.94
C TRP A 124 5.42 4.92 23.41
N GLY A 125 6.24 4.41 24.32
CA GLY A 125 5.94 4.36 25.75
C GLY A 125 4.88 3.31 26.11
N THR A 126 4.84 2.97 27.40
CA THR A 126 3.85 2.02 27.97
C THR A 126 2.82 2.70 28.86
N ALA A 127 3.02 3.98 29.18
CA ALA A 127 2.11 4.78 30.00
C ALA A 127 0.73 4.96 29.31
N ALA A 128 -0.24 5.49 30.05
CA ALA A 128 -1.57 5.79 29.50
C ALA A 128 -1.47 6.86 28.39
N GLU A 129 -0.66 7.89 28.62
CA GLU A 129 -0.41 8.96 27.66
C GLU A 129 0.72 8.60 26.69
N ILE A 130 0.55 8.97 25.42
CA ILE A 130 1.55 8.79 24.37
C ILE A 130 2.54 9.96 24.45
N PRO A 131 3.87 9.70 24.51
CA PRO A 131 4.87 10.76 24.57
C PRO A 131 4.80 11.69 23.36
N LEU A 132 4.83 13.00 23.62
CA LEU A 132 4.95 14.02 22.58
C LEU A 132 6.29 13.91 21.83
N ALA A 133 6.38 14.55 20.67
CA ALA A 133 7.59 14.66 19.88
C ALA A 133 8.68 15.44 20.64
N HIS A 134 9.90 14.91 20.64
CA HIS A 134 11.08 15.68 21.03
C HIS A 134 11.55 16.57 19.87
N ASP A 135 12.25 17.67 20.18
CA ASP A 135 12.77 18.54 19.13
C ASP A 135 13.80 17.79 18.26
N GLY A 136 13.64 17.89 16.94
CA GLY A 136 14.48 17.17 15.97
C GLY A 136 14.17 15.67 15.81
N GLU A 137 13.25 15.09 16.59
CA GLU A 137 12.86 13.69 16.44
C GLU A 137 12.12 13.45 15.13
N LYS A 138 12.46 12.36 14.43
CA LYS A 138 11.81 11.95 13.17
C LYS A 138 10.92 10.73 13.38
N VAL A 139 9.84 10.67 12.61
CA VAL A 139 8.87 9.56 12.63
C VAL A 139 8.55 9.12 11.20
N LEU A 140 8.42 7.82 10.98
CA LEU A 140 7.89 7.27 9.74
C LEU A 140 6.41 6.92 9.94
N MET A 141 5.54 7.47 9.09
CA MET A 141 4.17 6.99 8.90
C MET A 141 4.15 6.02 7.73
N HIS A 142 3.51 4.86 7.89
CA HIS A 142 3.48 3.81 6.90
C HIS A 142 2.04 3.41 6.53
N MET A 143 1.79 3.29 5.23
CA MET A 143 0.55 2.79 4.63
C MET A 143 0.86 1.44 3.99
N HIS A 144 0.22 0.37 4.44
CA HIS A 144 0.51 -0.97 3.93
C HIS A 144 -0.06 -1.22 2.53
N GLY A 145 0.48 -2.21 1.81
CA GLY A 145 -0.03 -2.72 0.54
C GLY A 145 -1.25 -3.65 0.68
N GLY A 146 -1.64 -4.29 -0.43
CA GLY A 146 -2.81 -5.18 -0.46
C GLY A 146 -3.98 -4.70 -1.32
N ALA A 147 -3.67 -3.99 -2.41
CA ALA A 147 -4.65 -3.58 -3.43
C ALA A 147 -5.89 -2.82 -2.89
N PHE A 148 -5.74 -2.11 -1.76
CA PHE A 148 -6.81 -1.44 -1.00
C PHE A 148 -7.86 -2.37 -0.36
N VAL A 149 -7.80 -3.68 -0.58
CA VAL A 149 -8.86 -4.65 -0.24
C VAL A 149 -8.41 -5.70 0.77
N MET A 150 -7.11 -5.79 1.04
CA MET A 150 -6.51 -6.70 2.02
C MET A 150 -5.33 -6.03 2.74
N GLY A 151 -4.76 -6.76 3.70
CA GLY A 151 -3.69 -6.27 4.55
C GLY A 151 -4.23 -5.60 5.81
N THR A 152 -3.32 -5.28 6.73
CA THR A 152 -3.65 -4.60 7.98
C THR A 152 -2.43 -3.84 8.49
N ALA A 153 -2.60 -2.86 9.38
CA ALA A 153 -1.49 -2.23 10.10
C ALA A 153 -1.04 -3.05 11.33
N HIS A 154 -1.75 -4.13 11.65
CA HIS A 154 -1.53 -4.87 12.89
C HIS A 154 -0.11 -5.47 13.00
N PRO A 155 0.52 -5.39 14.18
CA PRO A 155 1.91 -5.81 14.45
C PRO A 155 2.21 -7.31 14.37
N GLU A 156 1.21 -8.15 14.09
CA GLU A 156 1.35 -9.60 13.91
C GLU A 156 1.26 -10.00 12.43
N ASP A 157 0.85 -9.07 11.57
CA ASP A 157 0.76 -9.31 10.15
C ASP A 157 2.12 -9.09 9.46
N ILE A 158 2.29 -9.69 8.29
CA ILE A 158 3.49 -9.58 7.46
C ILE A 158 3.73 -8.12 7.01
N THR A 159 2.68 -7.33 6.85
CA THR A 159 2.75 -5.88 6.56
C THR A 159 3.53 -5.09 7.62
N SER A 160 3.69 -5.62 8.84
CA SER A 160 4.49 -4.97 9.88
C SER A 160 6.01 -5.07 9.65
N TYR A 161 6.47 -5.82 8.65
CA TYR A 161 7.90 -6.00 8.38
C TYR A 161 8.56 -4.72 7.89
N ILE A 162 7.92 -3.92 7.03
CA ILE A 162 8.48 -2.64 6.56
C ILE A 162 8.67 -1.64 7.72
N PRO A 163 7.64 -1.30 8.53
CA PRO A 163 7.78 -0.32 9.61
C PRO A 163 8.73 -0.80 10.72
N ARG A 164 8.85 -2.12 10.96
CA ARG A 164 9.84 -2.69 11.90
C ARG A 164 11.25 -2.69 11.32
N GLY A 165 11.40 -3.11 10.07
CA GLY A 165 12.67 -3.10 9.36
C GLY A 165 13.24 -1.69 9.26
N PHE A 166 12.39 -0.68 9.07
CA PHE A 166 12.84 0.71 9.08
C PHE A 166 13.42 1.15 10.44
N LEU A 167 12.90 0.64 11.56
CA LEU A 167 13.50 0.90 12.88
C LEU A 167 14.81 0.13 13.09
N GLU A 168 14.91 -1.07 12.51
CA GLU A 168 16.08 -1.95 12.66
C GLU A 168 17.26 -1.49 11.80
N TYR A 169 17.00 -1.13 10.54
CA TYR A 169 18.02 -0.82 9.54
C TYR A 169 18.12 0.67 9.20
N GLY A 170 17.13 1.48 9.60
CA GLY A 170 17.09 2.91 9.29
C GLY A 170 18.02 3.76 10.15
N HIS A 171 18.08 5.05 9.84
CA HIS A 171 18.94 5.98 10.56
C HIS A 171 18.47 6.13 12.03
N PRO A 172 19.36 6.15 13.04
CA PRO A 172 18.99 6.17 14.47
C PRO A 172 18.12 7.35 14.94
N THR A 173 17.97 8.39 14.12
CA THR A 173 17.04 9.51 14.38
C THR A 173 15.57 9.12 14.24
N PHE A 174 15.28 8.00 13.58
CA PHE A 174 13.95 7.42 13.49
C PHE A 174 13.74 6.45 14.64
N THR A 175 13.23 6.96 15.75
CA THR A 175 12.96 6.18 16.96
C THR A 175 11.54 5.63 17.04
N ARG A 176 10.67 6.08 16.14
CA ARG A 176 9.26 5.71 16.06
C ARG A 176 8.84 5.51 14.60
N THR A 177 8.05 4.47 14.37
CA THR A 177 7.23 4.32 13.17
C THR A 177 5.78 4.09 13.58
N ILE A 178 4.82 4.49 12.74
CA ILE A 178 3.39 4.28 12.94
C ILE A 178 2.79 3.72 11.65
N SER A 179 2.08 2.60 11.75
CA SER A 179 1.27 2.07 10.65
C SER A 179 -0.18 2.47 10.84
N ILE A 180 -0.78 3.03 9.80
CA ILE A 180 -2.19 3.47 9.81
C ILE A 180 -3.08 2.32 9.36
N GLU A 181 -4.05 1.93 10.19
CA GLU A 181 -5.06 0.92 9.84
C GLU A 181 -6.15 1.60 9.00
N TYR A 182 -5.82 1.93 7.75
CA TYR A 182 -6.75 2.58 6.86
C TYR A 182 -7.88 1.62 6.47
N ARG A 183 -9.07 2.17 6.23
CA ARG A 183 -10.22 1.35 5.87
C ARG A 183 -10.06 0.78 4.46
N LEU A 184 -10.15 -0.54 4.37
CA LEU A 184 -10.13 -1.28 3.12
C LEU A 184 -11.42 -1.05 2.33
N CYS A 185 -11.31 -0.89 1.02
CA CYS A 185 -12.46 -0.83 0.13
C CYS A 185 -13.02 -2.23 -0.15
N ALA A 186 -14.29 -2.27 -0.53
CA ALA A 186 -14.94 -3.50 -0.97
C ALA A 186 -16.00 -3.18 -2.02
N SER A 187 -16.29 -4.15 -2.87
CA SER A 187 -17.39 -4.15 -3.84
C SER A 187 -17.90 -5.57 -4.06
N ASP A 188 -18.87 -5.73 -4.97
CA ASP A 188 -19.44 -7.01 -5.38
C ASP A 188 -18.36 -8.10 -5.53
N PRO A 189 -18.51 -9.26 -4.85
CA PRO A 189 -19.73 -9.78 -4.21
C PRO A 189 -20.00 -9.32 -2.77
N TYR A 190 -19.14 -8.48 -2.20
CA TYR A 190 -19.28 -7.95 -0.84
C TYR A 190 -19.99 -6.59 -0.83
N PRO A 191 -20.55 -6.15 0.30
CA PRO A 191 -21.12 -4.80 0.42
C PRO A 191 -20.10 -3.74 0.00
N ALA A 192 -20.54 -2.77 -0.80
CA ALA A 192 -19.68 -1.67 -1.21
C ALA A 192 -19.30 -0.82 0.01
N GLU A 193 -18.00 -0.71 0.28
CA GLU A 193 -17.46 0.00 1.44
C GLU A 193 -16.21 0.79 1.04
N SER A 194 -16.01 1.93 1.72
CA SER A 194 -14.76 2.68 1.74
C SER A 194 -14.07 2.93 0.37
N PRO A 195 -14.79 3.33 -0.70
CA PRO A 195 -14.16 3.66 -1.97
C PRO A 195 -13.26 4.91 -1.84
N PHE A 196 -12.55 5.27 -2.90
CA PHE A 196 -11.79 6.52 -2.95
C PHE A 196 -12.69 7.74 -2.64
N PRO A 197 -12.24 8.70 -1.81
CA PRO A 197 -10.89 8.87 -1.25
C PRO A 197 -10.71 8.37 0.21
N THR A 198 -11.47 7.37 0.66
CA THR A 198 -11.48 6.93 2.07
C THR A 198 -10.09 6.68 2.66
N ALA A 199 -9.24 5.87 2.02
CA ALA A 199 -7.90 5.56 2.52
C ALA A 199 -6.96 6.79 2.57
N LEU A 200 -7.13 7.74 1.65
CA LEU A 200 -6.41 9.03 1.69
C LEU A 200 -6.82 9.84 2.92
N LEU A 201 -8.12 9.92 3.22
CA LEU A 201 -8.63 10.62 4.41
C LEU A 201 -8.10 9.99 5.71
N ASP A 202 -8.00 8.66 5.74
CA ASP A 202 -7.45 7.93 6.89
C ASP A 202 -5.95 8.19 7.07
N GLY A 203 -5.18 8.18 5.98
CA GLY A 203 -3.76 8.56 6.02
C GLY A 203 -3.53 10.03 6.40
N LEU A 204 -4.39 10.95 5.94
CA LEU A 204 -4.36 12.35 6.35
C LEU A 204 -4.66 12.51 7.85
N ALA A 205 -5.58 11.71 8.39
CA ALA A 205 -5.84 11.67 9.83
C ALA A 205 -4.57 11.29 10.61
N GLY A 206 -3.84 10.26 10.14
CA GLY A 206 -2.55 9.86 10.71
C GLY A 206 -1.51 10.98 10.69
N TYR A 207 -1.37 11.69 9.56
CA TYR A 207 -0.44 12.80 9.44
C TYR A 207 -0.79 13.97 10.39
N LEU A 208 -2.07 14.31 10.50
CA LEU A 208 -2.55 15.35 11.41
C LEU A 208 -2.38 14.95 12.88
N TYR A 209 -2.57 13.67 13.21
CA TYR A 209 -2.30 13.17 14.55
C TYR A 209 -0.82 13.35 14.93
N LEU A 210 0.11 12.98 14.04
CA LEU A 210 1.54 13.19 14.28
C LEU A 210 1.88 14.67 14.47
N THR A 211 1.39 15.54 13.59
CA THR A 211 1.79 16.95 13.57
C THR A 211 1.06 17.82 14.60
N ARG A 212 -0.25 17.63 14.77
CA ARG A 212 -1.10 18.48 15.61
C ARG A 212 -1.36 17.92 17.01
N THR A 213 -1.35 16.60 17.16
CA THR A 213 -1.58 15.96 18.47
C THR A 213 -0.26 15.63 19.17
N LEU A 214 0.69 15.01 18.45
CA LEU A 214 1.99 14.64 19.03
C LEU A 214 3.05 15.73 18.88
N GLY A 215 2.80 16.78 18.09
CA GLY A 215 3.70 17.94 17.98
C GLY A 215 4.94 17.70 17.12
N PHE A 216 4.95 16.68 16.26
CA PHE A 216 6.01 16.55 15.26
C PHE A 216 5.99 17.75 14.30
N LYS A 217 7.15 18.36 14.06
CA LYS A 217 7.27 19.33 12.98
C LYS A 217 7.04 18.61 11.64
N PRO A 218 6.28 19.20 10.67
CA PRO A 218 6.01 18.58 9.37
C PRO A 218 7.25 17.98 8.69
N GLN A 219 8.36 18.74 8.65
CA GLN A 219 9.63 18.31 8.07
C GLN A 219 10.31 17.12 8.76
N ASN A 220 9.81 16.68 9.91
CA ASN A 220 10.28 15.51 10.64
C ASN A 220 9.37 14.27 10.47
N VAL A 221 8.23 14.43 9.79
CA VAL A 221 7.34 13.32 9.45
C VAL A 221 7.70 12.81 8.06
N PHE A 222 8.04 11.53 7.96
CA PHE A 222 8.30 10.85 6.70
C PHE A 222 7.10 9.95 6.39
N ILE A 223 6.61 9.97 5.15
CA ILE A 223 5.48 9.16 4.74
C ILE A 223 6.01 8.04 3.85
N SER A 224 5.54 6.82 4.10
CA SER A 224 5.91 5.67 3.29
C SER A 224 4.71 4.80 2.96
N GLY A 225 4.84 3.99 1.92
CA GLY A 225 3.93 2.90 1.67
C GLY A 225 4.42 1.98 0.58
N ASP A 226 3.92 0.75 0.61
CA ASP A 226 4.20 -0.32 -0.34
C ASP A 226 2.99 -0.61 -1.23
N SER A 227 3.18 -0.96 -2.49
CA SER A 227 2.06 -1.33 -3.38
C SER A 227 0.92 -0.28 -3.39
N ALA A 228 -0.32 -0.68 -3.08
CA ALA A 228 -1.45 0.21 -2.86
C ALA A 228 -1.21 1.27 -1.77
N GLY A 229 -0.50 0.92 -0.70
CA GLY A 229 -0.03 1.86 0.32
C GLY A 229 0.89 2.93 -0.24
N GLY A 230 1.73 2.59 -1.21
CA GLY A 230 2.55 3.56 -1.95
C GLY A 230 1.72 4.57 -2.74
N ASN A 231 0.60 4.12 -3.33
CA ASN A 231 -0.38 5.00 -3.95
C ASN A 231 -1.01 5.96 -2.92
N ILE A 232 -1.45 5.42 -1.78
CA ILE A 232 -2.01 6.22 -0.68
C ILE A 232 -0.99 7.26 -0.19
N ALA A 233 0.25 6.85 0.08
CA ALA A 233 1.33 7.72 0.54
C ALA A 233 1.59 8.89 -0.42
N GLN A 234 1.69 8.61 -1.72
CA GLN A 234 1.81 9.64 -2.77
C GLN A 234 0.61 10.60 -2.77
N SER A 235 -0.61 10.07 -2.60
CA SER A 235 -1.84 10.86 -2.62
C SER A 235 -1.95 11.80 -1.41
N ILE A 236 -1.45 11.39 -0.24
CA ILE A 236 -1.36 12.24 0.96
C ILE A 236 -0.39 13.39 0.71
N VAL A 237 0.81 13.09 0.20
CA VAL A 237 1.82 14.13 -0.11
C VAL A 237 1.29 15.13 -1.13
N ARG A 238 0.61 14.64 -2.18
CA ARG A 238 -0.08 15.50 -3.14
C ARG A 238 -1.08 16.41 -2.44
N TYR A 239 -1.93 15.85 -1.58
CA TYR A 239 -2.95 16.62 -0.87
C TYR A 239 -2.36 17.74 -0.02
N LEU A 240 -1.29 17.43 0.74
CA LEU A 240 -0.57 18.39 1.58
C LEU A 240 0.05 19.52 0.77
N ARG A 241 0.57 19.22 -0.42
CA ARG A 241 1.12 20.21 -1.35
C ARG A 241 0.02 21.09 -1.95
N ASP A 242 -1.01 20.46 -2.50
CA ASP A 242 -2.06 21.15 -3.26
C ASP A 242 -2.91 22.06 -2.38
N HIS A 243 -2.98 21.76 -1.07
CA HIS A 243 -3.74 22.53 -0.09
C HIS A 243 -2.86 23.18 0.98
N SER A 244 -1.72 23.72 0.55
CA SER A 244 -0.74 24.38 1.41
C SER A 244 -1.33 25.53 2.24
N GLU A 245 -2.42 26.16 1.78
CA GLU A 245 -3.15 27.22 2.46
C GLU A 245 -3.72 26.79 3.82
N PHE A 246 -3.89 25.49 4.08
CA PHE A 246 -4.34 24.97 5.37
C PHE A 246 -3.22 24.88 6.42
N GLY A 247 -1.99 25.23 6.06
CA GLY A 247 -0.86 25.25 7.00
C GLY A 247 -0.53 23.87 7.59
N MET A 248 -0.85 22.79 6.88
CA MET A 248 -0.52 21.42 7.32
C MET A 248 0.99 21.11 7.21
N GLY A 249 1.70 21.88 6.37
CA GLY A 249 3.13 21.72 6.11
C GLY A 249 3.44 20.50 5.25
N ALA A 250 4.59 20.54 4.57
CA ALA A 250 5.09 19.42 3.78
C ALA A 250 5.84 18.41 4.69
N PRO A 251 5.71 17.10 4.44
CA PRO A 251 6.49 16.10 5.15
C PRO A 251 7.98 16.21 4.80
N GLY A 252 8.84 15.64 5.65
CA GLY A 252 10.28 15.59 5.46
C GLY A 252 10.74 14.71 4.29
N GLY A 253 9.91 13.75 3.88
CA GLY A 253 10.18 12.88 2.73
C GLY A 253 9.06 11.89 2.44
N LEU A 254 9.11 11.32 1.24
CA LEU A 254 8.23 10.27 0.75
C LEU A 254 9.06 9.03 0.37
N ILE A 255 8.66 7.85 0.82
CA ILE A 255 9.35 6.58 0.54
C ILE A 255 8.35 5.59 -0.05
N LEU A 256 8.56 5.20 -1.31
CA LEU A 256 7.66 4.34 -2.07
C LEU A 256 8.33 3.01 -2.35
N PHE A 257 7.72 1.92 -1.87
CA PHE A 257 8.14 0.56 -2.17
C PHE A 257 7.17 -0.03 -3.19
N SER A 258 7.68 -0.44 -4.36
CA SER A 258 6.91 -1.11 -5.41
C SER A 258 5.50 -0.52 -5.61
N PRO A 259 5.33 0.82 -5.76
CA PRO A 259 4.02 1.43 -5.63
C PRO A 259 3.09 1.00 -6.76
N TRP A 260 1.82 0.78 -6.44
CA TRP A 260 0.77 0.59 -7.43
C TRP A 260 0.38 1.95 -8.02
N ALA A 261 1.23 2.45 -8.91
CA ALA A 261 1.19 3.82 -9.42
C ALA A 261 0.10 4.04 -10.49
N ASP A 262 -0.41 2.97 -11.07
CA ASP A 262 -1.53 2.99 -12.01
C ASP A 262 -2.51 1.84 -11.71
N PRO A 263 -3.43 2.03 -10.75
CA PRO A 263 -4.50 1.07 -10.49
C PRO A 263 -5.48 0.90 -11.63
N THR A 264 -5.47 1.79 -12.63
CA THR A 264 -6.41 1.78 -13.76
C THR A 264 -5.93 0.98 -14.96
N GLU A 265 -4.81 0.26 -14.78
CA GLU A 265 -4.31 -0.79 -15.65
C GLU A 265 -4.00 -0.32 -17.08
N THR A 266 -3.60 0.94 -17.26
CA THR A 266 -3.29 1.44 -18.62
C THR A 266 -1.99 0.84 -19.18
N HIS A 267 -1.18 0.23 -18.32
CA HIS A 267 0.00 -0.55 -18.70
C HIS A 267 -0.31 -2.04 -18.93
N ASP A 268 -1.47 -2.52 -18.49
CA ASP A 268 -1.85 -3.91 -18.67
C ASP A 268 -2.36 -4.11 -20.12
N GLY A 269 -1.97 -5.22 -20.73
CA GLY A 269 -2.34 -5.53 -22.11
C GLY A 269 -1.41 -4.96 -23.20
N ILE A 270 -0.30 -4.30 -22.82
CA ILE A 270 0.79 -4.03 -23.76
C ILE A 270 1.35 -5.37 -24.26
N PRO A 271 1.28 -5.68 -25.58
CA PRO A 271 1.81 -6.93 -26.10
C PRO A 271 3.32 -7.04 -25.84
N ASN A 272 3.74 -8.14 -25.21
CA ASN A 272 5.12 -8.34 -24.74
C ASN A 272 5.61 -7.27 -23.74
N GLY A 273 4.69 -6.62 -23.00
CA GLY A 273 5.03 -5.71 -21.92
C GLY A 273 5.64 -6.43 -20.71
N VAL A 274 6.26 -5.66 -19.81
CA VAL A 274 7.00 -6.23 -18.67
C VAL A 274 6.09 -7.01 -17.74
N ALA A 275 4.82 -6.62 -17.60
CA ALA A 275 3.84 -7.39 -16.82
C ALA A 275 3.70 -8.84 -17.30
N ILE A 276 3.73 -9.07 -18.62
CA ILE A 276 3.63 -10.42 -19.21
C ILE A 276 4.95 -11.18 -19.01
N GLU A 277 6.09 -10.53 -19.26
CA GLU A 277 7.42 -11.11 -19.06
C GLU A 277 7.62 -11.55 -17.60
N ASN A 278 7.23 -10.69 -16.66
CA ASN A 278 7.43 -10.86 -15.23
C ASN A 278 6.34 -11.70 -14.57
N SER A 279 5.30 -12.11 -15.31
CA SER A 279 4.18 -12.93 -14.81
C SER A 279 4.61 -14.26 -14.18
N LYS A 280 5.81 -14.76 -14.49
CA LYS A 280 6.38 -15.98 -13.89
C LYS A 280 7.24 -15.69 -12.66
N SER A 281 7.76 -14.47 -12.51
CA SER A 281 8.70 -14.07 -11.46
C SER A 281 8.08 -13.21 -10.38
N ASP A 282 6.76 -13.05 -10.34
CA ASP A 282 6.10 -12.21 -9.36
C ASP A 282 4.92 -12.94 -8.70
N PHE A 283 4.58 -12.55 -7.47
CA PHE A 283 3.37 -13.02 -6.82
C PHE A 283 2.14 -12.20 -7.16
N VAL A 284 2.33 -10.93 -7.52
CA VAL A 284 1.29 -10.14 -8.18
C VAL A 284 1.13 -10.68 -9.60
N ARG A 285 -0.10 -11.07 -9.94
CA ARG A 285 -0.42 -11.61 -11.27
C ARG A 285 -0.82 -10.47 -12.21
N PRO A 286 -0.58 -10.59 -13.53
CA PRO A 286 -1.17 -9.68 -14.49
C PRO A 286 -2.70 -9.63 -14.34
N GLN A 287 -3.29 -8.44 -14.41
CA GLN A 287 -4.68 -8.17 -14.02
C GLN A 287 -5.70 -8.57 -15.12
N THR A 288 -5.47 -9.70 -15.79
CA THR A 288 -6.22 -10.11 -17.00
C THR A 288 -7.54 -10.82 -16.70
N GLY A 289 -7.85 -11.09 -15.44
CA GLY A 289 -9.08 -11.78 -15.02
C GLY A 289 -9.95 -10.92 -14.11
N ARG A 290 -11.27 -10.92 -14.35
CA ARG A 290 -12.28 -10.13 -13.59
C ARG A 290 -12.20 -10.30 -12.07
N ASP A 291 -11.76 -11.48 -11.63
CA ASP A 291 -11.68 -11.88 -10.22
C ASP A 291 -10.26 -11.82 -9.66
N SER A 292 -9.29 -11.30 -10.43
CA SER A 292 -7.94 -11.04 -9.92
C SER A 292 -7.97 -9.96 -8.83
N MET A 293 -7.00 -10.02 -7.92
CA MET A 293 -6.87 -9.07 -6.82
C MET A 293 -6.82 -7.61 -7.29
N GLY A 294 -6.08 -7.33 -8.37
CA GLY A 294 -5.96 -5.99 -8.95
C GLY A 294 -7.31 -5.47 -9.47
N GLN A 295 -8.01 -6.25 -10.27
CA GLN A 295 -9.34 -5.88 -10.80
C GLN A 295 -10.39 -5.68 -9.70
N TYR A 296 -10.36 -6.53 -8.66
CA TYR A 296 -11.23 -6.35 -7.50
C TYR A 296 -10.88 -5.07 -6.74
N GLY A 297 -9.59 -4.80 -6.54
CA GLY A 297 -9.06 -3.57 -5.94
C GLY A 297 -9.50 -2.32 -6.69
N LEU A 298 -9.27 -2.27 -8.01
CA LEU A 298 -9.69 -1.17 -8.87
C LEU A 298 -11.20 -0.94 -8.78
N ARG A 299 -12.01 -1.99 -8.98
CA ARG A 299 -13.48 -1.89 -8.92
C ARG A 299 -13.97 -1.35 -7.57
N SER A 300 -13.37 -1.83 -6.48
CA SER A 300 -13.72 -1.41 -5.12
C SER A 300 -13.26 0.02 -4.82
N LEU A 301 -12.12 0.43 -5.37
CA LEU A 301 -11.58 1.77 -5.23
C LEU A 301 -12.41 2.83 -5.97
N LEU A 302 -12.91 2.51 -7.17
CA LEU A 302 -13.65 3.47 -8.00
C LEU A 302 -14.92 4.00 -7.34
N GLY A 303 -15.68 3.15 -6.63
CA GLY A 303 -16.97 3.55 -6.09
C GLY A 303 -17.91 4.09 -7.19
N LYS A 304 -18.17 5.40 -7.18
CA LYS A 304 -18.97 6.10 -8.22
C LYS A 304 -18.14 6.82 -9.29
N ILE A 305 -16.81 6.72 -9.23
CA ILE A 305 -15.89 7.36 -10.15
C ILE A 305 -15.83 6.54 -11.43
N SER A 306 -15.94 7.20 -12.58
CA SER A 306 -15.78 6.49 -13.86
C SER A 306 -14.33 6.07 -14.06
N LEU A 307 -14.11 4.96 -14.78
CA LEU A 307 -12.75 4.51 -15.09
C LEU A 307 -11.96 5.58 -15.87
N GLN A 308 -12.64 6.31 -16.77
CA GLN A 308 -12.03 7.40 -17.53
C GLN A 308 -11.57 8.55 -16.61
N ASP A 309 -12.39 8.96 -15.64
CA ASP A 309 -12.01 10.00 -14.68
C ASP A 309 -10.84 9.53 -13.81
N ALA A 310 -10.86 8.27 -13.36
CA ALA A 310 -9.78 7.70 -12.56
C ALA A 310 -8.45 7.70 -13.32
N ARG A 311 -8.46 7.38 -14.62
CA ARG A 311 -7.27 7.41 -15.50
C ARG A 311 -6.69 8.82 -15.68
N GLN A 312 -7.48 9.86 -15.49
CA GLN A 312 -7.01 11.25 -15.55
C GLN A 312 -6.63 11.82 -14.17
N ASN A 313 -6.92 11.10 -13.08
CA ASN A 313 -6.80 11.62 -11.73
C ASN A 313 -5.40 11.34 -11.13
N PRO A 314 -4.60 12.38 -10.81
CA PRO A 314 -3.24 12.24 -10.31
C PRO A 314 -3.14 11.78 -8.83
N TYR A 315 -4.26 11.74 -8.10
CA TYR A 315 -4.38 11.09 -6.79
C TYR A 315 -4.61 9.59 -6.89
N LEU A 316 -5.23 9.11 -7.98
CA LEU A 316 -5.59 7.70 -8.17
C LEU A 316 -4.57 6.96 -9.03
N ALA A 317 -4.25 7.49 -10.22
CA ALA A 317 -3.44 6.81 -11.22
C ALA A 317 -2.30 7.71 -11.71
N PRO A 318 -1.39 8.19 -10.83
CA PRO A 318 -0.32 9.12 -11.20
C PRO A 318 0.64 8.62 -12.28
N ALA A 319 0.63 7.33 -12.63
CA ALA A 319 1.38 6.77 -13.76
C ALA A 319 0.53 6.51 -15.01
N SER A 320 -0.80 6.67 -15.00
CA SER A 320 -1.69 6.36 -16.14
C SER A 320 -1.19 6.93 -17.46
N LEU A 321 -1.06 6.07 -18.48
CA LEU A 321 -0.63 6.42 -19.85
C LEU A 321 -1.66 7.25 -20.59
N GLU A 322 -2.91 7.27 -20.13
CA GLU A 322 -3.99 8.01 -20.78
C GLU A 322 -4.06 9.47 -20.30
N MET A 323 -3.26 9.88 -19.31
CA MET A 323 -3.26 11.25 -18.80
C MET A 323 -2.91 12.28 -19.87
N SER A 324 -3.65 13.38 -19.89
CA SER A 324 -3.32 14.52 -20.77
C SER A 324 -1.91 15.07 -20.47
N PRO A 325 -1.16 15.55 -21.49
CA PRO A 325 0.16 16.17 -21.27
C PRO A 325 0.13 17.35 -20.28
N GLN A 326 -0.99 18.05 -20.21
CA GLN A 326 -1.21 19.17 -19.29
C GLN A 326 -1.34 18.68 -17.84
N ALA A 327 -2.03 17.55 -17.61
CA ALA A 327 -2.14 16.94 -16.28
C ALA A 327 -0.79 16.37 -15.79
N VAL A 328 0.09 15.96 -16.71
CA VAL A 328 1.41 15.42 -16.38
C VAL A 328 2.42 16.49 -16.00
N ARG A 329 2.36 17.66 -16.64
CA ARG A 329 3.37 18.72 -16.45
C ARG A 329 3.37 19.27 -15.02
N GLY A 330 4.52 19.18 -14.34
CA GLY A 330 4.66 19.71 -12.98
C GLY A 330 3.83 18.93 -11.96
N MET A 331 3.35 17.74 -12.31
CA MET A 331 2.55 16.87 -11.47
C MET A 331 3.22 16.61 -10.11
N PHE A 332 4.56 16.54 -10.07
CA PHE A 332 5.37 16.32 -8.86
C PHE A 332 6.20 17.53 -8.41
N SER A 333 6.05 18.69 -9.07
CA SER A 333 6.73 19.90 -8.62
C SER A 333 6.28 20.25 -7.19
N GLY A 334 7.23 20.62 -6.34
CA GLY A 334 6.98 20.94 -4.93
C GLY A 334 6.77 19.73 -4.01
N PHE A 335 6.96 18.50 -4.51
CA PHE A 335 7.04 17.32 -3.64
C PHE A 335 8.28 17.40 -2.71
N PRO A 336 8.21 16.80 -1.51
CA PRO A 336 9.37 16.65 -0.63
C PRO A 336 10.39 15.67 -1.25
N PRO A 337 11.58 15.50 -0.66
CA PRO A 337 12.51 14.47 -1.10
C PRO A 337 11.84 13.08 -1.18
N CYS A 338 11.99 12.41 -2.31
CA CYS A 338 11.35 11.14 -2.62
C CYS A 338 12.40 10.04 -2.83
N TYR A 339 12.16 8.87 -2.24
CA TYR A 339 12.83 7.62 -2.57
C TYR A 339 11.79 6.67 -3.16
N LEU A 340 12.07 6.12 -4.34
CA LEU A 340 11.25 5.14 -5.04
C LEU A 340 12.08 3.90 -5.27
N VAL A 341 11.58 2.74 -4.88
CA VAL A 341 12.22 1.46 -5.19
C VAL A 341 11.22 0.52 -5.85
N GLY A 342 11.68 -0.23 -6.84
CA GLY A 342 10.93 -1.31 -7.46
C GLY A 342 11.84 -2.45 -7.87
N GLY A 343 11.28 -3.64 -8.02
CA GLY A 343 11.97 -4.85 -8.43
C GLY A 343 11.89 -5.08 -9.93
N GLY A 344 13.01 -5.44 -10.54
CA GLY A 344 13.10 -5.77 -11.96
C GLY A 344 12.29 -7.02 -12.36
N GLY A 345 11.88 -7.83 -11.38
CA GLY A 345 11.05 -9.02 -11.54
C GLY A 345 9.55 -8.81 -11.32
N GLU A 346 9.11 -7.56 -11.12
CA GLU A 346 7.72 -7.19 -10.81
C GLU A 346 6.83 -6.99 -12.02
N THR A 347 5.56 -7.38 -11.89
CA THR A 347 4.54 -7.11 -12.91
C THR A 347 4.19 -5.62 -12.99
N LEU A 348 4.34 -4.86 -11.90
CA LEU A 348 4.04 -3.42 -11.84
C LEU A 348 5.16 -2.52 -12.40
N LEU A 349 6.29 -3.08 -12.82
CA LEU A 349 7.52 -2.35 -13.14
C LEU A 349 7.32 -1.25 -14.19
N ASP A 350 6.51 -1.48 -15.23
CA ASP A 350 6.25 -0.45 -16.25
C ASP A 350 5.56 0.78 -15.66
N SER A 351 4.57 0.59 -14.78
CA SER A 351 3.91 1.70 -14.09
C SER A 351 4.84 2.43 -13.12
N ILE A 352 5.74 1.70 -12.46
CA ILE A 352 6.77 2.25 -11.57
C ILE A 352 7.77 3.09 -12.37
N ARG A 353 8.21 2.62 -13.54
CA ARG A 353 9.08 3.37 -14.46
C ARG A 353 8.39 4.62 -14.99
N THR A 354 7.10 4.56 -15.33
CA THR A 354 6.35 5.75 -15.72
C THR A 354 6.26 6.77 -14.57
N LEU A 355 5.98 6.32 -13.34
CA LEU A 355 5.99 7.19 -12.16
C LEU A 355 7.37 7.83 -11.95
N GLN A 356 8.43 7.02 -12.04
CA GLN A 356 9.82 7.43 -11.93
C GLN A 356 10.18 8.52 -12.93
N GLN A 357 9.83 8.35 -14.21
CA GLN A 357 10.10 9.33 -15.25
C GLN A 357 9.40 10.66 -14.97
N ARG A 358 8.13 10.62 -14.52
CA ARG A 358 7.37 11.83 -14.19
C ARG A 358 7.97 12.55 -12.98
N MET A 359 8.34 11.83 -11.93
CA MET A 359 9.01 12.39 -10.76
C MET A 359 10.37 13.00 -11.13
N ALA A 360 11.21 12.28 -11.87
CA ALA A 360 12.52 12.77 -12.32
C ALA A 360 12.43 14.02 -13.20
N THR A 361 11.35 14.16 -13.98
CA THR A 361 11.12 15.33 -14.84
C THR A 361 10.77 16.58 -14.04
N ASP A 362 9.93 16.43 -13.00
CA ASP A 362 9.36 17.56 -12.27
C ASP A 362 10.13 17.93 -11.00
N MET A 363 10.92 17.00 -10.44
CA MET A 363 11.62 17.17 -9.17
C MET A 363 13.09 17.57 -9.40
N PRO A 364 13.67 18.41 -8.51
CA PRO A 364 15.10 18.70 -8.55
C PRO A 364 15.97 17.43 -8.43
N GLU A 365 17.07 17.37 -9.18
CA GLU A 365 17.96 16.20 -9.33
C GLU A 365 18.40 15.54 -8.00
N LYS A 366 18.63 16.34 -6.96
CA LYS A 366 19.08 15.84 -5.64
C LYS A 366 17.96 15.45 -4.68
N THR A 367 16.71 15.58 -5.10
CA THR A 367 15.53 15.36 -4.25
C THR A 367 14.74 14.11 -4.65
N PHE A 368 15.17 13.40 -5.69
CA PHE A 368 14.54 12.15 -6.10
C PHE A 368 15.59 11.07 -6.31
N VAL A 369 15.40 9.93 -5.66
CA VAL A 369 16.22 8.73 -5.80
C VAL A 369 15.32 7.59 -6.28
N TYR A 370 15.80 6.87 -7.28
CA TYR A 370 15.13 5.67 -7.80
C TYR A 370 16.09 4.50 -7.85
N ASP A 371 15.69 3.39 -7.23
CA ASP A 371 16.39 2.12 -7.30
C ASP A 371 15.53 1.04 -7.96
N GLU A 372 16.06 0.43 -9.02
CA GLU A 372 15.47 -0.76 -9.66
C GLU A 372 16.31 -1.99 -9.29
N VAL A 373 15.81 -2.84 -8.39
CA VAL A 373 16.55 -3.99 -7.88
C VAL A 373 16.40 -5.18 -8.83
N THR A 374 17.50 -5.60 -9.45
CA THR A 374 17.53 -6.70 -10.42
C THR A 374 16.92 -7.98 -9.83
N ASP A 375 15.99 -8.60 -10.57
CA ASP A 375 15.30 -9.86 -10.22
C ASP A 375 14.60 -9.88 -8.85
N ALA A 376 14.37 -8.71 -8.24
CA ALA A 376 13.52 -8.57 -7.07
C ALA A 376 12.04 -8.66 -7.47
N ILE A 377 11.23 -9.22 -6.57
CA ILE A 377 9.78 -9.38 -6.73
C ILE A 377 9.06 -8.17 -6.14
N HIS A 378 7.73 -8.15 -6.23
CA HIS A 378 6.90 -7.10 -5.65
C HIS A 378 7.07 -7.10 -4.13
N ASP A 379 7.31 -5.95 -3.50
CA ASP A 379 7.52 -5.83 -2.05
C ASP A 379 8.59 -6.81 -1.48
N PHE A 380 9.76 -6.89 -2.14
CA PHE A 380 10.84 -7.87 -1.89
C PHE A 380 11.55 -7.85 -0.53
#